data_AF-A0A8T4M1T4-F1
#
_entry.id   AF-A0A8T4M1T4-F1
#
_cell.length_a   1.000
_cell.length_b   1.000
_cell.length_c   1.000
_cell.angle_alpha   90.00
_cell.angle_beta   90.00
_cell.angle_gamma   90.00
#
_symmetry.space_group_name_H-M   'P 1'
#
loop_
_entity.id
_entity.type
_entity.pdbx_description
1 polymer ?
#
loop_
_entity_poly.entity_id
_entity_poly.type
_entity_poly.pdbx_seq_one_letter_code
_entity_poly.pdbx_strand_id
1 'polypeptide(L)'
;MKKGVSIFIINLLISFPIASALSYTYDSNGNRISGDGFYREYDSSNHLVNVYTGSEPLIANLVENYTWSLSEERVVAKYVYYNRTLNESVYYPYENWVRVVNSSGSFDFYYVIQNSEVVAMQDYAGHKFYYHNDHKGSVQLVTNENGSAIERTFYEPFGVVTFGGSKTRFDYEGEEFDSVTGDYDFDARRFDSSNNQFIQPDSVIQNVYDPQSLNHYSF
;
A
#
# COMPACT_ATOMS: atom_id res chain seq x y z
N MET A 1 -56.96 -41.30 26.53
CA MET A 1 -55.76 -41.03 25.71
C MET A 1 -55.91 -39.69 25.02
N LYS A 2 -55.22 -38.64 25.48
CA LYS A 2 -54.99 -37.40 24.71
C LYS A 2 -53.48 -37.19 24.69
N LYS A 3 -52.85 -37.37 23.53
CA LYS A 3 -51.41 -37.11 23.33
C LYS A 3 -51.26 -35.62 23.05
N GLY A 4 -50.55 -34.90 23.92
CA GLY A 4 -50.14 -33.52 23.68
C GLY A 4 -48.99 -33.52 22.67
N VAL A 5 -49.15 -32.82 21.56
CA VAL A 5 -48.07 -32.56 20.61
C VAL A 5 -47.31 -31.34 21.13
N SER A 6 -46.07 -31.54 21.57
CA SER A 6 -45.17 -30.46 21.93
C SER A 6 -44.40 -30.04 20.69
N ILE A 7 -44.65 -28.83 20.18
CA ILE A 7 -43.91 -28.24 19.07
C ILE A 7 -42.64 -27.61 19.64
N PHE A 8 -41.48 -28.18 19.31
CA PHE A 8 -40.19 -27.58 19.59
C PHE A 8 -39.84 -26.66 18.41
N ILE A 9 -39.91 -25.34 18.62
CA ILE A 9 -39.36 -24.37 17.66
C ILE A 9 -37.86 -24.25 17.97
N ILE A 10 -37.03 -24.86 17.12
CA ILE A 10 -35.60 -24.58 17.10
C ILE A 10 -35.43 -23.23 16.41
N ASN A 11 -35.16 -22.19 17.19
CA ASN A 11 -34.63 -20.94 16.65
C ASN A 11 -33.14 -21.16 16.35
N LEU A 12 -32.82 -21.32 15.07
CA LEU A 12 -31.45 -21.29 14.59
C LEU A 12 -31.00 -19.82 14.59
N LEU A 13 -30.39 -19.39 15.70
CA LEU A 13 -29.64 -18.12 15.74
C LEU A 13 -28.36 -18.32 14.91
N ILE A 14 -28.44 -18.05 13.62
CA ILE A 14 -27.23 -17.80 12.82
C ILE A 14 -26.71 -16.45 13.27
N SER A 15 -25.71 -16.46 14.15
CA SER A 15 -24.90 -15.27 14.38
C SER A 15 -24.07 -15.06 13.13
N PHE A 16 -24.59 -14.29 12.17
CA PHE A 16 -23.71 -13.68 11.19
C PHE A 16 -22.79 -12.75 11.97
N PRO A 17 -21.45 -12.86 11.85
CA PRO A 17 -20.61 -11.76 12.27
C PRO A 17 -21.12 -10.53 11.51
N ILE A 18 -21.45 -9.46 12.23
CA ILE A 18 -21.66 -8.16 11.60
C ILE A 18 -20.28 -7.77 11.08
N ALA A 19 -19.95 -8.21 9.87
CA ALA A 19 -18.92 -7.54 9.10
C ALA A 19 -19.45 -6.13 8.89
N SER A 20 -18.82 -5.15 9.54
CA SER A 20 -18.97 -3.77 9.13
C SER A 20 -18.56 -3.72 7.67
N ALA A 21 -19.54 -3.66 6.77
CA ALA A 21 -19.24 -3.42 5.36
C ALA A 21 -18.50 -2.08 5.29
N LEU A 22 -17.26 -2.09 4.83
CA LEU A 22 -16.56 -0.84 4.53
C LEU A 22 -17.39 -0.13 3.47
N SER A 23 -17.88 1.05 3.82
CA SER A 23 -18.66 1.89 2.91
C SER A 23 -17.71 2.91 2.31
N TYR A 24 -17.03 2.51 1.24
CA TYR A 24 -16.14 3.42 0.53
C TYR A 24 -16.92 4.55 -0.13
N THR A 25 -16.34 5.75 -0.10
CA THR A 25 -16.81 6.90 -0.86
C THR A 25 -15.82 7.22 -1.95
N TYR A 26 -16.30 7.80 -3.04
CA TYR A 26 -15.51 8.06 -4.24
C TYR A 26 -15.78 9.45 -4.79
N ASP A 27 -14.80 10.02 -5.48
CA ASP A 27 -14.98 11.23 -6.26
C ASP A 27 -15.68 10.94 -7.60
N SER A 28 -15.85 11.97 -8.43
CA SER A 28 -16.48 11.83 -9.76
C SER A 28 -15.66 11.00 -10.75
N ASN A 29 -14.36 10.84 -10.50
CA ASN A 29 -13.46 10.04 -11.33
C ASN A 29 -13.37 8.59 -10.83
N GLY A 30 -14.00 8.29 -9.70
CA GLY A 30 -13.97 6.97 -9.07
C GLY A 30 -12.76 6.76 -8.15
N ASN A 31 -11.98 7.79 -7.80
CA ASN A 31 -10.93 7.58 -6.81
C ASN A 31 -11.54 7.46 -5.41
N ARG A 32 -11.04 6.53 -4.60
CA ARG A 32 -11.52 6.31 -3.23
C ARG A 32 -11.16 7.50 -2.35
N ILE A 33 -12.18 8.24 -1.90
CA ILE A 33 -12.01 9.37 -0.98
C ILE A 33 -11.90 8.89 0.46
N SER A 34 -12.80 8.01 0.92
CA SER A 34 -12.83 7.55 2.31
C SER A 34 -13.50 6.20 2.49
N GLY A 35 -13.56 5.72 3.75
CA GLY A 35 -14.25 4.49 4.16
C GLY A 35 -13.32 3.41 4.73
N ASP A 36 -12.01 3.61 4.65
CA ASP A 36 -10.94 2.78 5.23
C ASP A 36 -10.23 3.46 6.42
N GLY A 37 -10.80 4.55 6.94
CA GLY A 37 -10.19 5.32 8.02
C GLY A 37 -9.24 6.43 7.55
N PHE A 38 -9.13 6.65 6.24
CA PHE A 38 -8.46 7.81 5.66
C PHE A 38 -9.43 8.66 4.82
N TYR A 39 -9.06 9.93 4.66
CA TYR A 39 -9.65 10.86 3.71
C TYR A 39 -8.58 11.28 2.72
N ARG A 40 -8.85 11.15 1.43
CA ARG A 40 -7.88 11.38 0.35
C ARG A 40 -8.34 12.53 -0.54
N GLU A 41 -7.37 13.34 -0.95
CA GLU A 41 -7.58 14.38 -1.96
C GLU A 41 -6.76 14.06 -3.20
N TYR A 42 -7.40 14.23 -4.34
CA TYR A 42 -6.81 14.05 -5.66
C TYR A 42 -6.79 15.38 -6.39
N ASP A 43 -5.78 15.61 -7.21
CA ASP A 43 -5.70 16.80 -8.04
C ASP A 43 -6.51 16.65 -9.34
N SER A 44 -6.48 17.69 -10.19
CA SER A 44 -7.19 17.69 -11.48
C SER A 44 -6.63 16.69 -12.49
N SER A 45 -5.42 16.20 -12.28
CA SER A 45 -4.75 15.18 -13.12
C SER A 45 -5.02 13.77 -12.60
N ASN A 46 -5.86 13.61 -11.57
CA ASN A 46 -6.20 12.34 -10.96
C ASN A 46 -5.08 11.75 -10.08
N HIS A 47 -4.14 12.58 -9.61
CA HIS A 47 -3.03 12.16 -8.75
C HIS A 47 -3.40 12.30 -7.27
N LEU A 48 -3.05 11.31 -6.44
CA LEU A 48 -3.23 11.40 -4.98
C LEU A 48 -2.27 12.45 -4.42
N VAL A 49 -2.78 13.51 -3.80
CA VAL A 49 -1.94 14.62 -3.31
C VAL A 49 -1.92 14.75 -1.79
N ASN A 50 -3.01 14.45 -1.10
CA ASN A 50 -3.08 14.52 0.36
C ASN A 50 -3.82 13.32 0.95
N VAL A 51 -3.36 12.87 2.10
CA VAL A 51 -4.03 11.86 2.92
C VAL A 51 -4.17 12.38 4.34
N TYR A 52 -5.37 12.25 4.88
CA TYR A 52 -5.73 12.68 6.22
C TYR A 52 -6.31 11.53 7.05
N THR A 53 -6.18 11.59 8.37
CA THR A 53 -6.80 10.62 9.29
C THR A 53 -8.32 10.73 9.34
N GLY A 54 -9.02 9.60 9.46
CA GLY A 54 -10.48 9.58 9.59
C GLY A 54 -11.18 9.76 8.25
N SER A 55 -12.48 10.05 8.26
CA SER A 55 -13.30 10.05 7.03
C SER A 55 -13.68 11.44 6.52
N GLU A 56 -13.29 12.50 7.22
CA GLU A 56 -13.70 13.88 6.94
C GLU A 56 -12.55 14.87 7.20
N PRO A 57 -12.23 15.78 6.26
CA PRO A 57 -11.01 16.60 6.33
C PRO A 57 -11.06 17.67 7.44
N LEU A 58 -12.25 18.15 7.82
CA LEU A 58 -12.41 19.30 8.73
C LEU A 58 -11.89 19.08 10.16
N ILE A 59 -11.75 17.82 10.57
CA ILE A 59 -11.24 17.42 11.90
C ILE A 59 -10.01 16.51 11.79
N ALA A 60 -9.52 16.29 10.57
CA ALA A 60 -8.49 15.32 10.29
C ALA A 60 -7.09 15.92 10.34
N ASN A 61 -6.11 15.12 10.77
CA ASN A 61 -4.72 15.47 10.65
C ASN A 61 -4.20 15.02 9.29
N LEU A 62 -3.54 15.91 8.56
CA LEU A 62 -2.72 15.53 7.40
C LEU A 62 -1.68 14.52 7.89
N VAL A 63 -1.62 13.37 7.25
CA VAL A 63 -0.63 12.33 7.52
C VAL A 63 0.37 12.20 6.40
N GLU A 64 -0.06 12.41 5.15
CA GLU A 64 0.83 12.34 3.99
C GLU A 64 0.49 13.40 2.95
N ASN A 65 1.52 13.90 2.29
CA ASN A 65 1.42 14.75 1.10
C ASN A 65 2.40 14.29 0.04
N TYR A 66 1.99 14.33 -1.23
CA TYR A 66 2.79 13.87 -2.36
C TYR A 66 3.04 14.99 -3.36
N THR A 67 4.19 14.90 -4.03
CA THR A 67 4.54 15.70 -5.20
C THR A 67 4.81 14.75 -6.35
N TRP A 68 4.11 14.96 -7.46
CA TRP A 68 4.19 14.14 -8.66
C TRP A 68 5.17 14.71 -9.69
N SER A 69 5.73 13.84 -10.51
CA SER A 69 6.55 14.26 -11.65
C SER A 69 5.71 15.01 -12.68
N LEU A 70 6.29 16.03 -13.33
CA LEU A 70 5.62 16.78 -14.40
C LEU A 70 5.58 16.03 -15.74
N SER A 71 6.37 14.97 -15.88
CA SER A 71 6.56 14.23 -17.14
C SER A 71 6.32 12.73 -17.02
N GLU A 72 6.21 12.20 -15.81
CA GLU A 72 6.10 10.77 -15.53
C GLU A 72 4.95 10.56 -14.54
N GLU A 73 4.23 9.44 -14.66
CA GLU A 73 3.13 9.07 -13.75
C GLU A 73 3.68 8.44 -12.46
N ARG A 74 4.50 9.20 -11.72
CA ARG A 74 5.10 8.75 -10.45
C ARG A 74 5.30 9.86 -9.43
N VAL A 75 5.38 9.48 -8.16
CA VAL A 75 5.74 10.35 -7.04
C VAL A 75 7.24 10.67 -7.07
N VAL A 76 7.59 11.96 -6.89
CA VAL A 76 8.98 12.43 -6.76
C VAL A 76 9.34 12.86 -5.36
N ALA A 77 8.33 13.18 -4.53
CA ALA A 77 8.51 13.41 -3.10
C ALA A 77 7.25 13.01 -2.32
N LYS A 78 7.48 12.43 -1.13
CA LYS A 78 6.45 12.09 -0.13
C LYS A 78 6.81 12.77 1.19
N TYR A 79 5.83 13.36 1.85
CA TYR A 79 5.99 14.07 3.13
C TYR A 79 5.07 13.43 4.17
N VAL A 80 5.66 12.90 5.23
CA VAL A 80 4.94 12.21 6.31
C VAL A 80 4.85 13.13 7.53
N TYR A 81 3.65 13.25 8.08
CA TYR A 81 3.32 14.14 9.18
C TYR A 81 2.91 13.34 10.42
N TYR A 82 3.39 13.78 11.57
CA TYR A 82 2.94 13.28 12.88
C TYR A 82 2.44 14.46 13.70
N ASN A 83 1.19 14.37 14.17
CA ASN A 83 0.55 15.43 14.97
C ASN A 83 0.70 16.83 14.33
N ARG A 84 0.41 16.93 13.03
CA ARG A 84 0.46 18.17 12.23
C ARG A 84 1.86 18.78 12.06
N THR A 85 2.90 18.04 12.39
CA THR A 85 4.30 18.45 12.19
C THR A 85 4.94 17.53 11.17
N LEU A 86 5.71 18.09 10.24
CA LEU A 86 6.50 17.29 9.29
C LEU A 86 7.49 16.42 10.06
N ASN A 87 7.35 15.11 9.92
CA ASN A 87 8.18 14.13 10.59
C ASN A 87 9.29 13.61 9.68
N GLU A 88 8.96 13.32 8.42
CA GLU A 88 9.87 12.75 7.43
C GLU A 88 9.54 13.26 6.01
N SER A 89 10.58 13.51 5.22
CA SER A 89 10.49 13.76 3.78
C SER A 89 11.23 12.66 3.04
N VAL A 90 10.60 12.03 2.08
CA VAL A 90 11.19 11.04 1.18
C VAL A 90 11.25 11.62 -0.21
N TYR A 91 12.40 11.55 -0.86
CA TYR A 91 12.62 12.02 -2.22
C TYR A 91 13.02 10.86 -3.11
N TYR A 92 12.53 10.88 -4.35
CA TYR A 92 12.79 9.88 -5.39
C TYR A 92 13.47 10.53 -6.62
N PRO A 93 14.72 11.05 -6.49
CA PRO A 93 15.39 11.71 -7.60
C PRO A 93 15.51 10.84 -8.85
N TYR A 94 15.77 9.55 -8.65
CA TYR A 94 15.88 8.54 -9.71
C TYR A 94 15.34 7.20 -9.19
N GLU A 95 15.01 6.29 -10.11
CA GLU A 95 14.49 4.95 -9.81
C GLU A 95 15.36 4.17 -8.81
N ASN A 96 16.69 4.34 -8.89
CA ASN A 96 17.65 3.59 -8.09
C ASN A 96 18.22 4.37 -6.89
N TRP A 97 17.65 5.53 -6.54
CA TRP A 97 18.13 6.35 -5.43
C TRP A 97 16.96 7.00 -4.68
N VAL A 98 16.89 6.71 -3.38
CA VAL A 98 15.95 7.33 -2.44
C VAL A 98 16.71 8.12 -1.39
N ARG A 99 16.21 9.31 -1.06
CA ARG A 99 16.70 10.11 0.07
C ARG A 99 15.61 10.30 1.10
N VAL A 100 15.92 9.98 2.35
CA VAL A 100 15.05 10.21 3.50
C VAL A 100 15.64 11.34 4.35
N VAL A 101 14.83 12.34 4.69
CA VAL A 101 15.22 13.46 5.55
C VAL A 101 14.26 13.54 6.72
N ASN A 102 14.78 13.50 7.93
CA ASN A 102 14.00 13.67 9.15
C ASN A 102 14.81 14.45 10.20
N SER A 103 14.30 14.55 11.43
CA SER A 103 14.96 15.28 12.51
C SER A 103 16.36 14.76 12.88
N SER A 104 16.67 13.51 12.54
CA SER A 104 17.97 12.87 12.82
C SER A 104 19.01 13.10 11.72
N GLY A 105 18.60 13.56 10.53
CA GLY A 105 19.52 13.84 9.42
C GLY A 105 18.95 13.52 8.04
N SER A 106 19.86 13.36 7.09
CA SER A 106 19.59 12.96 5.71
C SER A 106 20.27 11.63 5.44
N PHE A 107 19.53 10.68 4.86
CA PHE A 107 19.94 9.30 4.66
C PHE A 107 19.70 8.92 3.19
N ASP A 108 20.77 8.56 2.49
CA ASP A 108 20.70 8.12 1.09
C ASP A 108 20.70 6.60 1.00
N PHE A 109 19.84 6.06 0.14
CA PHE A 109 19.72 4.64 -0.14
C PHE A 109 19.85 4.42 -1.65
N TYR A 110 20.79 3.57 -2.05
CA TYR A 110 21.04 3.26 -3.46
C TYR A 110 20.62 1.83 -3.74
N TYR A 111 19.85 1.63 -4.79
CA TYR A 111 19.30 0.33 -5.17
C TYR A 111 20.00 -0.20 -6.42
N VAL A 112 20.14 -1.51 -6.49
CA VAL A 112 20.59 -2.23 -7.70
C VAL A 112 19.37 -2.91 -8.28
N ILE A 113 19.00 -2.52 -9.49
CA ILE A 113 17.83 -3.02 -10.20
C ILE A 113 18.31 -3.89 -11.36
N GLN A 114 17.76 -5.09 -11.49
CA GLN A 114 18.03 -6.02 -12.59
C GLN A 114 16.71 -6.59 -13.10
N ASN A 115 16.47 -6.48 -14.40
CA ASN A 115 15.23 -6.96 -15.04
C ASN A 115 13.95 -6.42 -14.35
N SER A 116 13.96 -5.14 -13.97
CA SER A 116 12.88 -4.48 -13.23
C SER A 116 12.63 -4.98 -11.80
N GLU A 117 13.57 -5.75 -11.23
CA GLU A 117 13.51 -6.17 -9.82
C GLU A 117 14.65 -5.58 -9.01
N VAL A 118 14.36 -5.18 -7.76
CA VAL A 118 15.39 -4.73 -6.82
C VAL A 118 16.11 -5.96 -6.26
N VAL A 119 17.42 -6.06 -6.50
CA VAL A 119 18.23 -7.22 -6.10
C VAL A 119 19.23 -6.91 -4.98
N ALA A 120 19.53 -5.63 -4.75
CA ALA A 120 20.38 -5.20 -3.64
C ALA A 120 20.14 -3.73 -3.28
N MET A 121 20.58 -3.35 -2.08
CA MET A 121 20.55 -1.99 -1.59
C MET A 121 21.84 -1.67 -0.82
N GLN A 122 22.36 -0.46 -0.99
CA GLN A 122 23.39 0.11 -0.13
C GLN A 122 22.77 1.24 0.71
N ASP A 123 22.93 1.15 2.04
CA ASP A 123 22.40 2.17 2.95
C ASP A 123 23.32 3.40 3.04
N TYR A 124 22.84 4.38 3.80
CA TYR A 124 23.54 5.65 4.03
C TYR A 124 24.87 5.50 4.76
N ALA A 125 25.11 4.38 5.44
CA ALA A 125 26.33 4.06 6.15
C ALA A 125 27.31 3.22 5.30
N GLY A 126 26.90 2.80 4.09
CA GLY A 126 27.68 1.99 3.17
C GLY A 126 27.53 0.48 3.34
N HIS A 127 26.63 0.01 4.21
CA HIS A 127 26.33 -1.41 4.34
C HIS A 127 25.54 -1.90 3.13
N LYS A 128 25.78 -3.15 2.74
CA LYS A 128 25.12 -3.79 1.60
C LYS A 128 24.17 -4.87 2.03
N PHE A 129 23.00 -4.84 1.42
CA PHE A 129 21.91 -5.80 1.61
C PHE A 129 21.59 -6.43 0.26
N TYR A 130 21.39 -7.74 0.24
CA TYR A 130 21.04 -8.49 -0.96
C TYR A 130 19.65 -9.08 -0.79
N TYR A 131 18.80 -8.88 -1.78
CA TYR A 131 17.40 -9.27 -1.78
C TYR A 131 17.23 -10.54 -2.58
N HIS A 132 16.49 -11.48 -1.99
CA HIS A 132 16.17 -12.77 -2.60
C HIS A 132 14.67 -12.78 -2.86
N ASN A 133 14.32 -12.50 -4.10
CA ASN A 133 12.95 -12.28 -4.53
C ASN A 133 12.28 -13.61 -4.91
N ASP A 134 10.95 -13.63 -4.87
CA ASP A 134 10.17 -14.70 -5.47
C ASP A 134 9.90 -14.44 -6.97
N HIS A 135 9.14 -15.35 -7.58
CA HIS A 135 8.81 -15.29 -9.01
C HIS A 135 8.02 -14.04 -9.45
N LYS A 136 7.48 -13.25 -8.53
CA LYS A 136 6.78 -11.99 -8.81
C LYS A 136 7.61 -10.76 -8.44
N GLY A 137 8.85 -10.95 -7.99
CA GLY A 137 9.70 -9.87 -7.51
C GLY A 137 9.54 -9.54 -6.02
N SER A 138 8.72 -10.28 -5.26
CA SER A 138 8.52 -9.98 -3.83
C SER A 138 9.71 -10.41 -2.99
N VAL A 139 10.23 -9.55 -2.11
CA VAL A 139 11.42 -9.86 -1.29
C VAL A 139 11.10 -10.83 -0.15
N GLN A 140 11.55 -12.08 -0.23
CA GLN A 140 11.29 -13.08 0.83
C GLN A 140 12.44 -13.25 1.84
N LEU A 141 13.66 -12.89 1.46
CA LEU A 141 14.84 -13.00 2.30
C LEU A 141 15.81 -11.85 2.02
N VAL A 142 16.35 -11.29 3.09
CA VAL A 142 17.43 -10.29 3.03
C VAL A 142 18.68 -10.88 3.69
N THR A 143 19.80 -10.79 2.99
CA THR A 143 21.11 -11.15 3.53
C THR A 143 22.05 -9.95 3.61
N ASN A 144 22.92 -9.92 4.60
CA ASN A 144 23.97 -8.90 4.71
C ASN A 144 25.21 -9.24 3.84
N GLU A 145 26.22 -8.37 3.88
CA GLU A 145 27.51 -8.51 3.19
C GLU A 145 28.30 -9.79 3.49
N ASN A 146 28.02 -10.45 4.60
CA ASN A 146 28.64 -11.73 4.97
C ASN A 146 27.81 -12.94 4.51
N GLY A 147 26.70 -12.72 3.82
CA GLY A 147 25.76 -13.77 3.39
C GLY A 147 24.83 -14.28 4.51
N SER A 148 24.84 -13.65 5.69
CA SER A 148 23.95 -14.03 6.79
C SER A 148 22.54 -13.49 6.55
N ALA A 149 21.54 -14.34 6.74
CA ALA A 149 20.13 -13.95 6.73
C ALA A 149 19.84 -12.97 7.89
N ILE A 150 19.31 -11.79 7.58
CA ILE A 150 18.94 -10.77 8.57
C ILE A 150 17.43 -10.53 8.64
N GLU A 151 16.68 -10.94 7.61
CA GLU A 151 15.22 -10.91 7.59
C GLU A 151 14.67 -12.02 6.69
N ARG A 152 13.52 -12.56 7.06
CA ARG A 152 12.65 -13.35 6.20
C ARG A 152 11.27 -12.74 6.24
N THR A 153 10.65 -12.57 5.09
CA THR A 153 9.32 -11.97 4.96
C THR A 153 8.36 -12.98 4.34
N PHE A 154 7.14 -13.06 4.89
CA PHE A 154 6.08 -13.91 4.40
C PHE A 154 4.85 -13.08 4.08
N TYR A 155 4.32 -13.24 2.86
CA TYR A 155 3.16 -12.51 2.35
C TYR A 155 1.97 -13.45 2.17
N GLU A 156 0.77 -12.93 2.40
CA GLU A 156 -0.44 -13.49 1.78
C GLU A 156 -0.45 -13.20 0.27
N PRO A 157 -1.34 -13.84 -0.52
CA PRO A 157 -1.33 -13.72 -2.00
C PRO A 157 -1.48 -12.31 -2.56
N PHE A 158 -1.93 -11.34 -1.77
CA PHE A 158 -2.13 -9.94 -2.15
C PHE A 158 -1.24 -8.98 -1.33
N GLY A 159 -0.11 -9.46 -0.82
CA GLY A 159 0.90 -8.59 -0.22
C GLY A 159 0.72 -8.28 1.26
N VAL A 160 -0.33 -8.79 1.92
CA VAL A 160 -0.42 -8.65 3.39
C VAL A 160 0.77 -9.37 4.05
N VAL A 161 1.63 -8.62 4.73
CA VAL A 161 2.78 -9.17 5.46
C VAL A 161 2.30 -9.91 6.71
N THR A 162 2.58 -11.20 6.79
CA THR A 162 2.23 -12.06 7.95
C THR A 162 3.39 -12.21 8.94
N PHE A 163 4.62 -12.01 8.47
CA PHE A 163 5.83 -12.07 9.28
C PHE A 163 6.98 -11.34 8.56
N GLY A 164 7.85 -10.63 9.30
CA GLY A 164 8.99 -9.91 8.73
C GLY A 164 8.60 -8.53 8.17
N GLY A 165 9.20 -8.13 7.04
CA GLY A 165 8.81 -6.94 6.28
C GLY A 165 9.30 -5.60 6.82
N SER A 166 10.44 -5.57 7.53
CA SER A 166 10.96 -4.37 8.19
C SER A 166 12.29 -3.87 7.63
N LYS A 167 12.99 -4.65 6.79
CA LYS A 167 14.32 -4.28 6.26
C LYS A 167 14.30 -3.72 4.85
N THR A 168 13.18 -3.81 4.15
CA THR A 168 13.07 -3.41 2.75
C THR A 168 12.01 -2.33 2.59
N ARG A 169 12.33 -1.28 1.83
CA ARG A 169 11.35 -0.28 1.39
C ARG A 169 10.49 -0.83 0.26
N PHE A 170 11.14 -1.47 -0.71
CA PHE A 170 10.54 -2.15 -1.84
C PHE A 170 10.42 -3.64 -1.50
N ASP A 171 9.20 -4.13 -1.35
CA ASP A 171 8.93 -5.43 -0.72
C ASP A 171 8.02 -6.31 -1.57
N TYR A 172 6.69 -6.16 -1.57
CA TYR A 172 5.77 -7.02 -2.35
C TYR A 172 5.73 -6.59 -3.82
N GLU A 173 5.98 -7.54 -4.74
CA GLU A 173 6.15 -7.30 -6.18
C GLU A 173 7.18 -6.19 -6.53
N GLY A 174 8.08 -5.87 -5.60
CA GLY A 174 9.07 -4.79 -5.78
C GLY A 174 8.53 -3.39 -5.51
N GLU A 175 7.27 -3.27 -5.07
CA GLU A 175 6.62 -1.99 -4.80
C GLU A 175 6.90 -1.47 -3.39
N GLU A 176 6.78 -0.15 -3.21
CA GLU A 176 6.98 0.47 -1.89
C GLU A 176 5.74 0.29 -1.01
N PHE A 177 5.89 -0.41 0.11
CA PHE A 177 4.87 -0.44 1.15
C PHE A 177 4.85 0.86 1.96
N ASP A 178 3.68 1.48 2.04
CA ASP A 178 3.46 2.62 2.89
C ASP A 178 2.89 2.22 4.25
N SER A 179 3.73 2.28 5.27
CA SER A 179 3.31 1.94 6.64
C SER A 179 2.29 2.89 7.26
N VAL A 180 2.10 4.10 6.70
CA VAL A 180 1.15 5.08 7.22
C VAL A 180 -0.27 4.74 6.76
N THR A 181 -0.44 4.44 5.48
CA THR A 181 -1.73 4.14 4.84
C THR A 181 -2.03 2.65 4.73
N GLY A 182 -1.01 1.79 4.80
CA GLY A 182 -1.13 0.35 4.63
C GLY A 182 -1.34 -0.08 3.18
N ASP A 183 -0.97 0.76 2.22
CA ASP A 183 -1.07 0.48 0.78
C ASP A 183 0.31 0.43 0.10
N TYR A 184 0.33 -0.17 -1.09
CA TYR A 184 1.51 -0.27 -1.94
C TYR A 184 1.47 0.81 -3.03
N ASP A 185 2.61 1.44 -3.32
CA ASP A 185 2.76 2.35 -4.45
C ASP A 185 3.07 1.57 -5.74
N PHE A 186 2.09 1.42 -6.64
CA PHE A 186 2.29 0.84 -7.99
C PHE A 186 2.38 1.98 -9.03
N ASP A 187 3.18 2.99 -8.72
CA ASP A 187 3.38 4.24 -9.47
C ASP A 187 2.08 5.03 -9.72
N ALA A 188 1.32 4.66 -10.74
CA ALA A 188 0.13 5.37 -11.18
C ALA A 188 -1.08 5.15 -10.24
N ARG A 189 -1.05 4.08 -9.42
CA ARG A 189 -2.16 3.73 -8.52
C ARG A 189 -1.63 3.16 -7.22
N ARG A 190 -2.36 3.38 -6.12
CA ARG A 190 -2.07 2.73 -4.84
C ARG A 190 -2.93 1.48 -4.65
N PHE A 191 -2.32 0.42 -4.14
CA PHE A 191 -2.96 -0.88 -3.95
C PHE A 191 -3.18 -1.19 -2.46
N ASP A 192 -4.44 -1.34 -2.07
CA ASP A 192 -4.84 -1.73 -0.73
C ASP A 192 -4.82 -3.26 -0.62
N SER A 193 -3.72 -3.78 -0.08
CA SER A 193 -3.47 -5.21 0.13
C SER A 193 -4.47 -5.86 1.09
N SER A 194 -5.01 -5.10 2.05
CA SER A 194 -5.96 -5.64 3.04
C SER A 194 -7.32 -5.93 2.43
N ASN A 195 -7.69 -5.20 1.37
CA ASN A 195 -8.96 -5.35 0.68
C ASN A 195 -8.82 -5.90 -0.76
N ASN A 196 -7.59 -6.22 -1.19
CA ASN A 196 -7.25 -6.78 -2.50
C ASN A 196 -7.72 -5.91 -3.68
N GLN A 197 -7.64 -4.59 -3.55
CA GLN A 197 -8.15 -3.66 -4.56
C GLN A 197 -7.27 -2.41 -4.68
N PHE A 198 -7.14 -1.89 -5.91
CA PHE A 198 -6.63 -0.54 -6.09
C PHE A 198 -7.59 0.48 -5.48
N ILE A 199 -7.05 1.61 -5.03
CA ILE A 199 -7.87 2.72 -4.51
C ILE A 199 -8.27 3.72 -5.62
N GLN A 200 -7.74 3.53 -6.83
CA GLN A 200 -8.08 4.28 -8.03
C GLN A 200 -8.46 3.30 -9.15
N PRO A 201 -9.45 3.63 -9.99
CA PRO A 201 -9.82 2.80 -11.12
C PRO A 201 -8.72 2.86 -12.18
N ASP A 202 -8.53 1.76 -12.90
CA ASP A 202 -7.81 1.79 -14.17
C ASP A 202 -8.54 2.71 -15.16
N SER A 203 -7.78 3.59 -15.81
CA SER A 203 -8.29 4.46 -16.87
C SER A 203 -8.46 3.71 -18.20
N VAL A 204 -7.84 2.54 -18.33
CA VAL A 204 -7.80 1.73 -19.54
C VAL A 204 -8.54 0.41 -19.33
N ILE A 205 -9.59 0.19 -20.11
CA ILE A 205 -10.23 -1.13 -20.21
C ILE A 205 -9.52 -1.91 -21.32
N GLN A 206 -8.83 -2.99 -20.94
CA GLN A 206 -8.09 -3.82 -21.89
C GLN A 206 -9.00 -4.47 -22.94
N ASN A 207 -10.16 -4.99 -22.52
CA ASN A 207 -11.10 -5.65 -23.43
C ASN A 207 -12.55 -5.64 -22.92
N VAL A 208 -13.39 -4.75 -23.45
CA VAL A 208 -14.81 -4.63 -23.08
C VAL A 208 -15.65 -5.92 -23.22
N TYR A 209 -15.17 -6.93 -23.94
CA TYR A 209 -15.84 -8.23 -24.08
C TYR A 209 -15.36 -9.30 -23.09
N ASP A 210 -14.31 -9.03 -22.31
CA ASP A 210 -13.88 -9.85 -21.19
C ASP A 210 -14.47 -9.28 -19.89
N PRO A 211 -15.45 -9.97 -19.26
CA PRO A 211 -16.06 -9.52 -18.01
C PRO A 211 -15.06 -9.30 -16.88
N GLN A 212 -13.90 -9.98 -16.88
CA GLN A 212 -12.87 -9.78 -15.86
C GLN A 212 -12.23 -8.40 -15.96
N SER A 213 -12.11 -7.85 -17.17
CA SER A 213 -11.51 -6.52 -17.39
C SER A 213 -12.45 -5.35 -17.05
N LEU A 214 -13.72 -5.63 -16.74
CA LEU A 214 -14.72 -4.61 -16.39
C LEU A 214 -14.62 -4.14 -14.95
N ASN A 215 -13.83 -4.83 -14.10
CA ASN A 215 -13.54 -4.35 -12.76
C ASN A 215 -12.28 -3.47 -12.80
N HIS A 216 -12.45 -2.15 -12.72
CA HIS A 216 -11.34 -1.22 -12.83
C HIS A 216 -10.45 -1.17 -11.56
N TYR A 217 -10.88 -1.79 -10.46
CA TYR A 217 -10.14 -1.81 -9.19
C TYR A 217 -9.46 -3.15 -8.92
N SER A 218 -9.60 -4.12 -9.83
CA SER A 218 -8.95 -5.42 -9.67
C SER A 218 -7.43 -5.28 -9.69
N PHE A 219 -6.77 -6.06 -8.85
CA PHE A 219 -5.34 -6.34 -8.97
C PHE A 219 -5.03 -7.07 -10.27
#